data_AF-A0A1W1W5A0-F1
#
_entry.id   AF-A0A1W1W5A0-F1
#
_cell.length_a   1.000
_cell.length_b   1.000
_cell.length_c   1.000
_cell.angle_alpha   90.00
_cell.angle_beta   90.00
_cell.angle_gamma   90.00
#
_symmetry.space_group_name_H-M   'P 1'
#
loop_
_entity.id
_entity.type
_entity.pdbx_description
1 polymer ?
#
loop_
_entity_poly.entity_id
_entity_poly.type
_entity_poly.pdbx_seq_one_letter_code
_entity_poly.pdbx_strand_id
1 'polypeptide(L)'
;MLVGNSAQAQTTSAPSTITVQVNKPGAPIAKTMYGFFFEDINFGADGGLYPELVKNKSFETDDRLIGWKGIKGASALSTYTVSSQQPISTTNKNFLRLTVATARPDAGFVNEGFRSMGLKQGADYTFSVYARRGPGEVSAINITLEEPGAQGAGPEAPASGRVLAQAQITGLAGE
;
A
#
# COMPACT_ATOMS: atom_id res chain seq x y z
N MET A 1 -44.60 -8.32 -56.78
CA MET A 1 -43.67 -7.58 -57.66
C MET A 1 -42.58 -7.02 -56.74
N LEU A 2 -41.34 -7.51 -56.84
CA LEU A 2 -40.25 -7.21 -55.89
C LEU A 2 -39.80 -5.74 -55.99
N VAL A 3 -39.56 -5.12 -54.83
CA VAL A 3 -38.95 -3.80 -54.69
C VAL A 3 -37.42 -3.98 -54.69
N GLY A 4 -36.73 -3.39 -55.66
CA GLY A 4 -35.27 -3.47 -55.77
C GLY A 4 -34.58 -2.47 -54.86
N ASN A 5 -33.74 -2.95 -53.93
CA ASN A 5 -32.83 -2.12 -53.17
C ASN A 5 -31.71 -1.59 -54.09
N SER A 6 -31.56 -0.27 -54.18
CA SER A 6 -30.41 0.36 -54.83
C SER A 6 -29.22 0.29 -53.88
N ALA A 7 -28.19 -0.48 -54.22
CA ALA A 7 -26.92 -0.44 -53.51
C ALA A 7 -26.22 0.91 -53.78
N GLN A 8 -25.96 1.68 -52.73
CA GLN A 8 -25.10 2.86 -52.82
C GLN A 8 -23.64 2.38 -52.83
N ALA A 9 -22.90 2.76 -53.88
CA ALA A 9 -21.48 2.47 -53.99
C ALA A 9 -20.70 3.28 -52.93
N GLN A 10 -19.95 2.59 -52.08
CA GLN A 10 -18.93 3.22 -51.24
C GLN A 10 -17.81 3.78 -52.13
N THR A 11 -17.58 5.08 -52.06
CA THR A 11 -16.43 5.71 -52.70
C THR A 11 -15.15 5.31 -51.96
N THR A 12 -14.30 4.54 -52.61
CA THR A 12 -12.94 4.25 -52.12
C THR A 12 -12.11 5.52 -52.20
N SER A 13 -11.61 6.02 -51.06
CA SER A 13 -10.66 7.13 -51.06
C SER A 13 -9.37 6.71 -51.77
N ALA A 14 -8.85 7.59 -52.62
CA ALA A 14 -7.57 7.35 -53.30
C ALA A 14 -6.43 7.20 -52.26
N PRO A 15 -5.46 6.30 -52.51
CA PRO A 15 -4.37 6.06 -51.57
C PRO A 15 -3.51 7.31 -51.41
N SER A 16 -3.20 7.68 -50.16
CA SER A 16 -2.28 8.78 -49.85
C SER A 16 -0.83 8.34 -50.04
N THR A 17 -0.03 9.19 -50.67
CA THR A 17 1.42 8.95 -50.85
C THR A 17 2.21 9.75 -49.82
N ILE A 18 3.09 9.09 -49.07
CA ILE A 18 4.07 9.73 -48.18
C ILE A 18 5.46 9.63 -48.82
N THR A 19 6.07 10.77 -49.14
CA THR A 19 7.42 10.84 -49.70
C THR A 19 8.41 11.32 -48.64
N VAL A 20 9.49 10.56 -48.39
CA VAL A 20 10.52 10.87 -47.38
C VAL A 20 11.84 11.24 -48.07
N GLN A 21 12.43 12.38 -47.71
CA GLN A 21 13.69 12.86 -48.27
C GLN A 21 14.89 12.41 -47.43
N VAL A 22 15.42 11.21 -47.72
CA VAL A 22 16.48 10.58 -46.91
C VAL A 22 17.86 11.25 -47.04
N ASN A 23 18.05 12.07 -48.08
CA ASN A 23 19.31 12.79 -48.36
C ASN A 23 19.31 14.23 -47.84
N LYS A 24 18.24 14.66 -47.16
CA LYS A 24 18.10 16.02 -46.64
C LYS A 24 17.72 15.98 -45.15
N PRO A 25 18.70 15.77 -44.25
CA PRO A 25 18.45 15.81 -42.81
C PRO A 25 17.75 17.11 -42.38
N GLY A 26 16.77 16.98 -41.49
CA GLY A 26 16.06 18.10 -40.91
C GLY A 26 16.80 18.73 -39.72
N ALA A 27 16.07 19.42 -38.86
CA ALA A 27 16.63 19.99 -37.63
C ALA A 27 17.16 18.89 -36.69
N PRO A 28 18.25 19.14 -35.94
CA PRO A 28 18.69 18.23 -34.89
C PRO A 28 17.58 18.01 -33.87
N ILE A 29 17.33 16.75 -33.52
CA ILE A 29 16.40 16.41 -32.45
C ILE A 29 17.08 16.63 -31.10
N ALA A 30 16.44 17.39 -30.22
CA ALA A 30 16.95 17.64 -28.88
C ALA A 30 17.03 16.33 -28.08
N LYS A 31 18.12 16.12 -27.33
CA LYS A 31 18.29 14.94 -26.46
C LYS A 31 17.23 14.86 -25.36
N THR A 32 16.61 15.97 -25.02
CA THR A 32 15.55 16.11 -24.01
C THR A 32 14.14 16.02 -24.59
N MET A 33 13.99 15.60 -25.86
CA MET A 33 12.67 15.48 -26.49
C MET A 33 11.77 14.47 -25.79
N TYR A 34 12.35 13.47 -25.12
CA TYR A 34 11.63 12.43 -24.40
C TYR A 34 12.11 12.37 -22.95
N GLY A 35 11.17 12.32 -22.02
CA GLY A 35 11.44 12.27 -20.59
C GLY A 35 10.23 11.74 -19.81
N PHE A 36 10.35 11.73 -18.49
CA PHE A 36 9.30 11.28 -17.59
C PHE A 36 8.63 12.48 -16.91
N PHE A 37 7.31 12.42 -16.81
CA PHE A 37 6.54 13.21 -15.85
C PHE A 37 6.23 12.30 -14.66
N PHE A 38 6.41 12.81 -13.45
CA PHE A 38 6.16 12.05 -12.22
C PHE A 38 5.32 12.87 -11.26
N GLU A 39 4.21 12.28 -10.85
CA GLU A 39 3.38 12.72 -9.73
C GLU A 39 3.00 11.47 -8.92
N ASP A 40 2.67 11.64 -7.64
CA ASP A 40 2.08 10.54 -6.88
C ASP A 40 0.57 10.44 -7.19
N ILE A 41 0.26 9.69 -8.24
CA ILE A 41 -1.11 9.36 -8.63
C ILE A 41 -1.23 7.85 -8.77
N ASN A 42 -2.35 7.28 -8.31
CA ASN A 42 -2.65 5.86 -8.41
C ASN A 42 -1.57 4.93 -7.79
N PHE A 43 -0.97 5.32 -6.67
CA PHE A 43 0.17 4.62 -6.04
C PHE A 43 1.44 4.62 -6.90
N GLY A 44 1.65 5.67 -7.70
CA GLY A 44 2.84 5.83 -8.53
C GLY A 44 4.11 6.09 -7.72
N ALA A 45 4.00 6.81 -6.60
CA ALA A 45 5.09 6.97 -5.64
C ALA A 45 4.93 5.99 -4.47
N ASP A 46 4.03 6.28 -3.53
CA ASP A 46 3.77 5.44 -2.36
C ASP A 46 3.00 4.17 -2.77
N GLY A 47 3.63 3.02 -2.60
CA GLY A 47 3.14 1.73 -3.11
C GLY A 47 3.60 1.38 -4.54
N GLY A 48 4.39 2.26 -5.16
CA GLY A 48 4.97 2.09 -6.48
C GLY A 48 6.48 2.24 -6.45
N LEU A 49 6.98 3.42 -6.85
CA LEU A 49 8.43 3.68 -6.93
C LEU A 49 9.11 3.66 -5.56
N TYR A 50 8.42 4.09 -4.49
CA TYR A 50 8.94 4.06 -3.14
C TYR A 50 8.78 2.66 -2.52
N PRO A 51 9.87 1.97 -2.08
CA PRO A 51 9.82 0.56 -1.70
C PRO A 51 9.29 0.29 -0.29
N GLU A 52 8.52 1.22 0.29
CA GLU A 52 7.81 0.97 1.55
C GLU A 52 6.61 0.07 1.31
N LEU A 53 6.50 -0.99 2.11
CA LEU A 53 5.40 -1.95 2.01
C LEU A 53 4.28 -1.65 3.01
N VAL A 54 4.57 -0.93 4.09
CA VAL A 54 3.61 -0.55 5.13
C VAL A 54 2.90 0.75 4.71
N LYS A 55 1.63 0.64 4.37
CA LYS A 55 0.79 1.80 4.04
C LYS A 55 0.50 2.60 5.31
N ASN A 56 0.59 3.93 5.23
CA ASN A 56 0.28 4.83 6.36
C ASN A 56 1.04 4.43 7.64
N LYS A 57 2.36 4.25 7.53
CA LYS A 57 3.23 3.77 8.62
C LYS A 57 3.34 4.68 9.84
N SER A 58 2.87 5.93 9.72
CA SER A 58 2.95 6.96 10.76
C SER A 58 1.60 7.54 11.17
N PHE A 59 0.48 7.03 10.66
CA PHE A 59 -0.87 7.49 11.03
C PHE A 59 -1.11 9.00 10.75
N GLU A 60 -0.41 9.57 9.77
CA GLU A 60 -0.44 11.00 9.47
C GLU A 60 -1.53 11.41 8.46
N THR A 61 -2.19 10.45 7.82
CA THR A 61 -3.33 10.69 6.91
C THR A 61 -4.60 11.08 7.66
N ASP A 62 -5.54 11.76 6.98
CA ASP A 62 -6.83 12.15 7.56
C ASP A 62 -7.65 10.94 8.03
N ASP A 63 -7.73 9.90 7.19
CA ASP A 63 -8.15 8.58 7.64
C ASP A 63 -6.98 7.91 8.36
N ARG A 64 -6.93 8.12 9.68
CA ARG A 64 -5.78 7.78 10.53
C ARG A 64 -5.42 6.29 10.52
N LEU A 65 -6.39 5.41 10.25
CA LEU A 65 -6.20 3.96 10.22
C LEU A 65 -6.25 3.38 8.81
N ILE A 66 -6.19 4.21 7.75
CA ILE A 66 -6.17 3.68 6.38
C ILE A 66 -5.02 2.67 6.21
N GLY A 67 -5.34 1.49 5.70
CA GLY A 67 -4.38 0.38 5.55
C GLY A 67 -4.17 -0.48 6.81
N TRP A 68 -4.70 -0.09 7.97
CA TRP A 68 -4.58 -0.83 9.23
C TRP A 68 -5.92 -1.39 9.68
N LYS A 69 -5.96 -2.68 10.01
CA LYS A 69 -7.18 -3.37 10.47
C LYS A 69 -6.93 -4.13 11.76
N GLY A 70 -7.86 -4.03 12.71
CA GLY A 70 -7.80 -4.79 13.95
C GLY A 70 -7.91 -6.29 13.69
N ILE A 71 -7.06 -7.09 14.35
CA ILE A 71 -7.16 -8.55 14.33
C ILE A 71 -8.51 -8.96 14.92
N LYS A 72 -9.29 -9.77 14.19
CA LYS A 72 -10.65 -10.19 14.60
C LYS A 72 -11.52 -9.02 15.07
N GLY A 73 -11.50 -7.93 14.30
CA GLY A 73 -12.23 -6.70 14.64
C GLY A 73 -11.76 -6.02 15.92
N ALA A 74 -10.48 -6.17 16.31
CA ALA A 74 -9.92 -5.64 17.56
C ALA A 74 -10.56 -6.22 18.84
N SER A 75 -11.21 -7.39 18.76
CA SER A 75 -11.97 -7.99 19.88
C SER A 75 -11.16 -8.30 21.14
N ALA A 76 -9.84 -8.46 21.05
CA ALA A 76 -8.94 -8.65 22.19
C ALA A 76 -8.37 -7.34 22.78
N LEU A 77 -8.78 -6.18 22.24
CA LEU A 77 -8.39 -4.85 22.71
C LEU A 77 -9.54 -4.23 23.53
N SER A 78 -9.23 -3.67 24.69
CA SER A 78 -10.21 -2.87 25.44
C SER A 78 -10.36 -1.48 24.83
N THR A 79 -9.26 -0.90 24.32
CA THR A 79 -9.26 0.36 23.58
C THR A 79 -8.15 0.37 22.53
N TYR A 80 -8.37 1.10 21.44
CA TYR A 80 -7.34 1.51 20.50
C TYR A 80 -7.61 2.94 20.06
N THR A 81 -6.56 3.75 19.93
CA THR A 81 -6.69 5.14 19.51
C THR A 81 -5.43 5.62 18.83
N VAL A 82 -5.57 6.45 17.79
CA VAL A 82 -4.45 7.21 17.26
C VAL A 82 -4.29 8.46 18.10
N SER A 83 -3.15 8.58 18.78
CA SER A 83 -2.84 9.65 19.71
C SER A 83 -1.66 10.47 19.21
N SER A 84 -1.59 11.72 19.66
CA SER A 84 -0.43 12.60 19.49
C SER A 84 0.17 13.07 20.81
N GLN A 85 -0.20 12.42 21.92
CA GLN A 85 0.33 12.72 23.25
C GLN A 85 1.74 12.14 23.42
N GLN A 86 2.71 13.00 23.76
CA GLN A 86 4.13 12.63 23.87
C GLN A 86 4.61 11.91 22.60
N PRO A 87 4.60 12.61 21.45
CA PRO A 87 4.95 12.01 20.18
C PRO A 87 6.44 11.67 20.15
N ILE A 88 6.82 10.75 19.25
CA ILE A 88 8.24 10.47 19.00
C ILE A 88 8.97 11.66 18.38
N SER A 89 8.27 12.49 17.63
CA SER A 89 8.82 13.66 16.95
C SER A 89 7.82 14.80 16.91
N THR A 90 8.32 16.04 16.80
CA THR A 90 7.48 17.22 16.55
C THR A 90 6.89 17.24 15.14
N THR A 91 7.45 16.49 14.19
CA THR A 91 7.01 16.40 12.78
C THR A 91 6.20 15.14 12.47
N ASN A 92 6.38 14.07 13.24
CA ASN A 92 5.61 12.83 13.15
C ASN A 92 4.98 12.60 14.52
N LYS A 93 3.75 13.11 14.65
CA LYS A 93 3.09 13.28 15.94
C LYS A 93 2.24 12.07 16.29
N ASN A 94 1.71 11.38 15.29
CA ASN A 94 0.69 10.38 15.50
C ASN A 94 1.29 8.99 15.75
N PHE A 95 0.66 8.23 16.65
CA PHE A 95 0.97 6.83 16.90
C PHE A 95 -0.28 6.08 17.35
N LEU A 96 -0.32 4.78 17.08
CA LEU A 96 -1.39 3.91 17.54
C LEU A 96 -1.13 3.45 18.99
N ARG A 97 -2.00 3.83 19.92
CA ARG A 97 -2.02 3.34 21.30
C ARG A 97 -3.03 2.20 21.41
N LEU A 98 -2.58 1.07 21.93
CA LEU A 98 -3.38 -0.14 22.14
C LEU A 98 -3.46 -0.46 23.62
N THR A 99 -4.66 -0.78 24.12
CA THR A 99 -4.85 -1.35 25.45
C THR A 99 -5.38 -2.77 25.29
N VAL A 100 -4.58 -3.74 25.71
CA VAL A 100 -4.86 -5.17 25.56
C VAL A 100 -5.80 -5.63 26.68
N ALA A 101 -6.93 -6.23 26.32
CA ALA A 101 -7.87 -6.81 27.29
C ALA A 101 -7.47 -8.24 27.65
N THR A 102 -7.08 -9.03 26.65
CA THR A 102 -6.63 -10.41 26.83
C THR A 102 -5.42 -10.69 25.94
N ALA A 103 -4.49 -11.53 26.43
CA ALA A 103 -3.35 -11.97 25.62
C ALA A 103 -3.73 -13.03 24.58
N ARG A 104 -4.94 -13.60 24.68
CA ARG A 104 -5.49 -14.59 23.74
C ARG A 104 -6.98 -14.32 23.50
N PRO A 105 -7.45 -14.34 22.24
CA PRO A 105 -6.67 -14.42 21.00
C PRO A 105 -5.73 -13.21 20.82
N ASP A 106 -4.88 -13.23 19.79
CA ASP A 106 -3.91 -12.15 19.56
C ASP A 106 -4.58 -10.77 19.49
N ALA A 107 -4.00 -9.81 20.21
CA ALA A 107 -4.48 -8.44 20.29
C ALA A 107 -3.55 -7.51 19.50
N GLY A 108 -4.05 -6.91 18.43
CA GLY A 108 -3.21 -6.08 17.57
C GLY A 108 -3.88 -5.68 16.27
N PHE A 109 -3.05 -5.23 15.33
CA PHE A 109 -3.45 -4.73 14.02
C PHE A 109 -2.60 -5.37 12.92
N VAL A 110 -3.18 -5.48 11.74
CA VAL A 110 -2.53 -5.92 10.50
C VAL A 110 -2.47 -4.71 9.55
N ASN A 111 -1.32 -4.51 8.89
CA ASN A 111 -1.22 -3.58 7.77
C ASN A 111 -1.43 -4.34 6.46
N GLU A 112 -2.35 -3.88 5.62
CA GLU A 112 -2.68 -4.53 4.34
C GLU A 112 -1.78 -4.10 3.17
N GLY A 113 -0.85 -3.17 3.40
CA GLY A 113 -0.01 -2.58 2.37
C GLY A 113 -0.80 -1.80 1.31
N PHE A 114 -0.30 -1.79 0.08
CA PHE A 114 -0.86 -1.06 -1.04
C PHE A 114 -1.64 -2.01 -1.95
N ARG A 115 -2.77 -2.54 -1.45
CA ARG A 115 -3.50 -3.68 -2.03
C ARG A 115 -2.71 -4.99 -1.93
N SER A 116 -2.15 -5.26 -0.75
CA SER A 116 -1.15 -6.31 -0.42
C SER A 116 0.30 -5.79 -0.45
N MET A 117 1.24 -6.68 -0.12
CA MET A 117 2.68 -6.44 -0.10
C MET A 117 3.36 -7.31 -1.16
N GLY A 118 4.06 -6.68 -2.10
CA GLY A 118 4.77 -7.36 -3.18
C GLY A 118 6.07 -8.02 -2.71
N LEU A 119 5.97 -9.20 -2.10
CA LEU A 119 7.13 -9.95 -1.62
C LEU A 119 7.79 -10.76 -2.75
N LYS A 120 9.12 -10.81 -2.74
CA LYS A 120 9.95 -11.52 -3.70
C LYS A 120 10.75 -12.59 -2.96
N GLN A 121 10.69 -13.82 -3.47
CA GLN A 121 11.43 -14.94 -2.88
C GLN A 121 12.94 -14.65 -2.90
N GLY A 122 13.60 -14.84 -1.76
CA GLY A 122 15.04 -14.63 -1.60
C GLY A 122 15.47 -13.17 -1.53
N ALA A 123 14.54 -12.21 -1.48
CA ALA A 123 14.87 -10.82 -1.22
C ALA A 123 14.95 -10.54 0.29
N ASP A 124 15.80 -9.58 0.65
CA ASP A 124 15.92 -9.09 2.02
C ASP A 124 14.91 -7.99 2.31
N TYR A 125 14.37 -8.00 3.52
CA TYR A 125 13.41 -7.02 4.02
C TYR A 125 13.85 -6.49 5.37
N THR A 126 13.69 -5.19 5.59
CA THR A 126 13.93 -4.55 6.89
C THR A 126 12.61 -4.16 7.51
N PHE A 127 12.32 -4.69 8.70
CA PHE A 127 11.25 -4.20 9.55
C PHE A 127 11.82 -3.32 10.65
N SER A 128 11.20 -2.17 10.87
CA SER A 128 11.53 -1.28 11.98
C SER A 128 10.27 -0.61 12.51
N VAL A 129 10.21 -0.44 13.83
CA VAL A 129 9.12 0.27 14.50
C VAL A 129 9.66 0.97 15.74
N TYR A 130 9.07 2.11 16.07
CA TYR A 130 9.24 2.72 17.37
C TYR A 130 8.07 2.34 18.26
N ALA A 131 8.37 1.75 19.40
CA ALA A 131 7.37 1.30 20.35
C ALA A 131 7.82 1.60 21.79
N ARG A 132 6.85 1.93 22.64
CA ARG A 132 7.00 2.05 24.09
C ARG A 132 5.80 1.37 24.75
N ARG A 133 5.96 0.91 25.99
CA ARG A 133 4.83 0.39 26.77
C ARG A 133 4.21 1.51 27.59
N GLY A 134 2.88 1.53 27.61
CA GLY A 134 2.13 2.24 28.65
C GLY A 134 2.10 1.44 29.95
N PRO A 135 1.22 1.83 30.90
CA PRO A 135 0.95 1.06 32.10
C PRO A 135 0.51 -0.39 31.79
N GLY A 136 0.88 -1.32 32.67
CA GLY A 136 0.51 -2.74 32.59
C GLY A 136 1.71 -3.67 32.32
N GLU A 137 1.37 -4.93 32.00
CA GLU A 137 2.30 -6.07 31.99
C GLU A 137 2.76 -6.48 30.57
N VAL A 138 2.56 -5.62 29.56
CA VAL A 138 3.03 -5.90 28.19
C VAL A 138 4.56 -5.85 28.16
N SER A 139 5.18 -7.01 27.96
CA SER A 139 6.64 -7.19 27.97
C SER A 139 7.25 -7.37 26.57
N ALA A 140 6.43 -7.71 25.57
CA ALA A 140 6.87 -7.96 24.21
C ALA A 140 5.78 -7.66 23.17
N ILE A 141 6.21 -7.41 21.94
CA ILE A 141 5.36 -7.32 20.74
C ILE A 141 5.83 -8.39 19.76
N ASN A 142 4.91 -9.25 19.31
CA ASN A 142 5.17 -10.19 18.23
C ASN A 142 4.87 -9.51 16.89
N ILE A 143 5.78 -9.65 15.94
CA ILE A 143 5.65 -9.15 14.58
C ILE A 143 5.69 -10.36 13.66
N THR A 144 4.68 -10.49 12.80
CA THR A 144 4.61 -11.55 11.80
C THR A 144 4.42 -10.94 10.41
N LEU A 145 5.08 -11.53 9.43
CA LEU A 145 4.80 -11.35 8.02
C LEU A 145 4.11 -12.61 7.53
N GLU A 146 2.91 -12.46 6.98
CA GLU A 146 2.02 -13.58 6.71
C GLU A 146 1.43 -13.48 5.32
N GLU A 147 1.18 -14.64 4.70
CA GLU A 147 0.29 -14.71 3.56
C GLU A 147 -1.13 -14.31 3.98
N PRO A 148 -1.90 -13.61 3.14
CA PRO A 148 -3.30 -13.37 3.43
C PRO A 148 -4.07 -14.70 3.45
N GLY A 149 -4.77 -14.97 4.54
CA GLY A 149 -5.73 -16.06 4.62
C GLY A 149 -7.06 -15.71 3.96
N ALA A 150 -8.10 -16.48 4.26
CA ALA A 150 -9.43 -16.23 3.72
C ALA A 150 -9.95 -14.85 4.14
N GLN A 151 -10.44 -14.08 3.17
CA GLN A 151 -11.12 -12.81 3.41
C GLN A 151 -12.52 -13.10 3.99
N GLY A 152 -12.80 -12.59 5.18
CA GLY A 152 -14.15 -12.60 5.74
C GLY A 152 -15.07 -11.60 5.03
N ALA A 153 -16.39 -11.69 5.28
CA ALA A 153 -17.38 -10.77 4.72
C ALA A 153 -17.42 -9.38 5.39
N GLY A 154 -16.68 -9.18 6.49
CA GLY A 154 -16.68 -7.96 7.29
C GLY A 154 -15.46 -7.04 7.07
N PRO A 155 -15.40 -5.89 7.76
CA PRO A 155 -14.31 -4.91 7.65
C PRO A 155 -13.02 -5.34 8.39
N GLU A 156 -12.99 -6.54 8.95
CA GLU A 156 -11.89 -7.07 9.75
C GLU A 156 -10.64 -7.33 8.93
N ALA A 157 -9.49 -7.44 9.61
CA ALA A 157 -8.30 -7.98 8.99
C ALA A 157 -8.60 -9.38 8.39
N PRO A 158 -8.06 -9.73 7.22
CA PRO A 158 -8.17 -11.09 6.71
C PRO A 158 -7.59 -12.08 7.74
N ALA A 159 -8.07 -13.32 7.69
CA ALA A 159 -7.50 -14.36 8.53
C ALA A 159 -5.99 -14.48 8.29
N SER A 160 -5.24 -14.81 9.33
CA SER A 160 -3.81 -15.15 9.21
C SER A 160 -3.65 -16.37 8.31
N GLY A 161 -2.75 -16.29 7.32
CA GLY A 161 -2.33 -17.41 6.49
C GLY A 161 -1.03 -18.02 7.00
N ARG A 162 -0.15 -18.42 6.08
CA ARG A 162 1.17 -18.96 6.43
C ARG A 162 2.08 -17.84 6.90
N VAL A 163 2.72 -18.03 8.06
CA VAL A 163 3.79 -17.15 8.53
C VAL A 163 5.03 -17.33 7.64
N LEU A 164 5.48 -16.23 7.03
CA LEU A 164 6.66 -16.14 6.18
C LEU A 164 7.90 -15.69 6.95
N ALA A 165 7.71 -14.81 7.93
CA ALA A 165 8.75 -14.37 8.87
C ALA A 165 8.12 -13.95 10.18
N GLN A 166 8.89 -14.02 11.27
CA GLN A 166 8.45 -13.54 12.58
C GLN A 166 9.62 -12.95 13.36
N ALA A 167 9.31 -11.98 14.21
CA ALA A 167 10.24 -11.39 15.16
C ALA A 167 9.50 -11.06 16.46
N GLN A 168 10.24 -10.91 17.55
CA GLN A 168 9.71 -10.44 18.81
C GLN A 168 10.53 -9.23 19.27
N ILE A 169 9.83 -8.13 19.56
CA ILE A 169 10.43 -6.94 20.17
C ILE A 169 10.20 -7.05 21.67
N THR A 170 11.29 -7.06 22.43
CA THR A 170 11.28 -7.07 23.90
C THR A 170 11.98 -5.82 24.42
N GLY A 171 12.01 -5.62 25.75
CA GLY A 171 12.73 -4.50 26.35
C GLY A 171 12.10 -3.13 26.06
N LEU A 172 10.77 -3.08 25.93
CA LEU A 172 10.04 -1.84 25.66
C LEU A 172 10.28 -0.81 26.77
N ALA A 173 10.72 0.38 26.38
CA ALA A 173 10.80 1.53 27.29
C ALA A 173 9.39 1.90 27.78
N GLY A 174 9.30 2.41 29.01
CA GLY A 174 8.06 2.99 29.53
C GLY A 174 7.72 4.34 28.87
N GLU A 175 6.46 4.74 28.98
CA GLU A 175 5.97 6.10 28.68
C GLU A 175 6.45 7.14 29.71
#